data_AF-A0A9P6PA37-F1
#
_entry.id   AF-A0A9P6PA37-F1
#
_cell.length_a   1.000
_cell.length_b   1.000
_cell.length_c   1.000
_cell.angle_alpha   90.00
_cell.angle_beta   90.00
_cell.angle_gamma   90.00
#
_symmetry.space_group_name_H-M   'P 1'
#
loop_
_entity.id
_entity.type
_entity.pdbx_description
1 polymer ?
#
loop_
_entity_poly.entity_id
_entity_poly.type
_entity_poly.pdbx_seq_one_letter_code
_entity_poly.pdbx_strand_id
1 'polypeptide(L)'
;MTEHTAEAHEPLYNNDVAISPKKDHFRRATVSPQPRRPKIADKTSAILLPVVSIVADQQAVDRANLVAFKQYPTAHSLLVEAMDVLLPPLPRFLWTFENDTSTSSDYATFIKIIQCVLTDFYTLGDHSQLLGFQWCEIPTEVHAEFAIDPTTWKRSISNKFHDGLGYDSNNRSRLIMEGSSTYTDKENVQHSQDDTIKSIHASIELLDSLVRRHLSASFASLCLIKSFSLQCVCTSVTLSTTSLDPEDAGAYIHAQVRSADIPINYNSRASWTAIFELLVYLFTSLREQVSYPTMCVRIIQSISFNK
;
A
#
# COMPACT_ATOMS: atom_id res chain seq x y z
N MET A 1 31.90 -41.98 49.40
CA MET A 1 30.99 -43.00 48.84
C MET A 1 29.64 -42.30 48.72
N THR A 2 29.20 -41.86 47.55
CA THR A 2 29.03 -42.65 46.32
C THR A 2 29.08 -41.72 45.11
N GLU A 3 29.87 -42.10 44.09
CA GLU A 3 29.91 -41.48 42.76
C GLU A 3 28.64 -41.83 41.98
N HIS A 4 28.04 -40.83 41.31
CA HIS A 4 26.99 -41.03 40.31
C HIS A 4 27.62 -41.04 38.92
N THR A 5 27.70 -42.22 38.33
CA THR A 5 28.02 -42.47 36.93
C THR A 5 26.81 -42.16 36.05
N ALA A 6 27.03 -41.38 34.98
CA ALA A 6 26.06 -41.11 33.94
C ALA A 6 26.13 -42.22 32.87
N GLU A 7 25.02 -42.88 32.59
CA GLU A 7 24.87 -43.80 31.46
C GLU A 7 24.47 -43.03 30.20
N ALA A 8 25.23 -43.25 29.12
CA ALA A 8 24.98 -42.72 27.79
C ALA A 8 23.97 -43.61 27.05
N HIS A 9 22.89 -43.00 26.55
CA HIS A 9 21.92 -43.65 25.68
C HIS A 9 22.34 -43.50 24.20
N GLU A 10 22.57 -44.62 23.51
CA GLU A 10 22.67 -44.65 22.04
C GLU A 10 21.28 -44.61 21.38
N PRO A 11 21.11 -43.91 20.24
CA PRO A 11 19.90 -44.01 19.44
C PRO A 11 19.96 -45.19 18.46
N LEU A 12 18.96 -46.08 18.57
CA LEU A 12 18.66 -47.15 17.63
C LEU A 12 18.18 -46.58 16.28
N TYR A 13 18.94 -46.88 15.22
CA TYR A 13 18.50 -46.79 13.83
C TYR A 13 17.32 -47.74 13.60
N ASN A 14 16.21 -47.21 13.05
CA ASN A 14 15.06 -48.02 12.64
C ASN A 14 14.86 -47.93 11.13
N ASN A 15 14.62 -49.11 10.56
CA ASN A 15 14.72 -49.43 9.14
C ASN A 15 13.60 -48.89 8.26
N ASP A 16 13.96 -48.70 6.99
CA ASP A 16 13.13 -48.30 5.86
C ASP A 16 11.84 -49.13 5.69
N VAL A 17 10.72 -48.43 5.53
CA VAL A 17 9.46 -48.99 5.00
C VAL A 17 9.17 -48.34 3.65
N ALA A 18 9.35 -49.11 2.59
CA ALA A 18 9.02 -48.71 1.23
C ALA A 18 7.49 -48.62 1.05
N ILE A 19 6.98 -47.41 0.78
CA ILE A 19 5.58 -47.16 0.42
C ILE A 19 5.48 -47.13 -1.11
N SER A 20 4.78 -48.12 -1.68
CA SER A 20 4.41 -48.16 -3.10
C SER A 20 3.16 -47.30 -3.35
N PRO A 21 3.16 -46.35 -4.31
CA PRO A 21 1.98 -45.55 -4.60
C PRO A 21 1.00 -46.33 -5.50
N LYS A 22 -0.22 -46.53 -4.99
CA LYS A 22 -1.37 -46.97 -5.79
C LYS A 22 -1.77 -45.86 -6.76
N LYS A 23 -1.94 -46.22 -8.04
CA LYS A 23 -2.50 -45.34 -9.09
C LYS A 23 -4.00 -45.21 -8.91
N ASP A 24 -4.47 -44.06 -8.45
CA ASP A 24 -5.88 -43.69 -8.50
C ASP A 24 -6.22 -43.03 -9.85
N HIS A 25 -7.17 -43.64 -10.56
CA HIS A 25 -7.74 -43.11 -11.79
C HIS A 25 -8.76 -42.00 -11.48
N PHE A 26 -8.28 -40.76 -11.39
CA PHE A 26 -9.17 -39.59 -11.39
C PHE A 26 -9.70 -39.29 -12.80
N ARG A 27 -11.02 -39.32 -12.95
CA ARG A 27 -11.74 -38.85 -14.14
C ARG A 27 -11.45 -37.36 -14.37
N ARG A 28 -10.97 -37.04 -15.57
CA ARG A 28 -10.79 -35.66 -16.08
C ARG A 28 -12.15 -34.97 -16.18
N ALA A 29 -12.37 -33.93 -15.39
CA ALA A 29 -13.41 -32.96 -15.65
C ALA A 29 -13.03 -32.12 -16.88
N THR A 30 -13.98 -31.92 -17.78
CA THR A 30 -13.86 -31.04 -18.96
C THR A 30 -13.71 -29.60 -18.49
N VAL A 31 -12.52 -29.04 -18.69
CA VAL A 31 -12.16 -27.66 -18.31
C VAL A 31 -12.86 -26.68 -19.24
N SER A 32 -13.70 -25.79 -18.68
CA SER A 32 -14.24 -24.63 -19.37
C SER A 32 -13.11 -23.72 -19.88
N PRO A 33 -13.18 -23.15 -21.10
CA PRO A 33 -12.16 -22.24 -21.61
C PRO A 33 -11.99 -21.06 -20.65
N GLN A 34 -10.82 -20.99 -20.02
CA GLN A 34 -10.41 -19.85 -19.19
C GLN A 34 -10.16 -18.63 -20.08
N PRO A 35 -10.56 -17.42 -19.64
CA PRO A 35 -10.26 -16.19 -20.36
C PRO A 35 -8.75 -16.05 -20.55
N ARG A 36 -8.33 -15.78 -21.79
CA ARG A 36 -6.90 -15.67 -22.14
C ARG A 36 -6.31 -14.47 -21.42
N ARG A 37 -5.34 -14.75 -20.53
CA ARG A 37 -4.51 -13.73 -19.86
C ARG A 37 -3.81 -12.87 -20.94
N PRO A 38 -3.91 -11.53 -20.91
CA PRO A 38 -3.18 -10.66 -21.82
C PRO A 38 -1.68 -10.93 -21.71
N LYS A 39 -1.02 -11.22 -22.84
CA LYS A 39 0.43 -11.36 -22.89
C LYS A 39 1.06 -9.97 -22.87
N ILE A 40 1.60 -9.59 -21.73
CA ILE A 40 2.41 -8.38 -21.56
C ILE A 40 3.81 -8.71 -22.07
N ALA A 41 4.10 -8.46 -23.34
CA ALA A 41 5.42 -8.60 -23.94
C ALA A 41 5.79 -7.31 -24.69
N ASP A 42 6.92 -6.72 -24.32
CA ASP A 42 7.78 -5.67 -24.94
C ASP A 42 7.14 -4.38 -25.49
N LYS A 43 5.82 -4.28 -25.62
CA LYS A 43 5.08 -3.05 -25.95
C LYS A 43 4.84 -2.13 -24.75
N THR A 44 5.21 -2.54 -23.55
CA THR A 44 4.85 -1.89 -22.29
C THR A 44 5.43 -0.48 -22.16
N SER A 45 6.63 -0.21 -22.68
CA SER A 45 7.25 1.12 -22.65
C SER A 45 6.52 2.15 -23.52
N ALA A 46 5.98 1.74 -24.67
CA ALA A 46 5.19 2.60 -25.55
C ALA A 46 3.74 2.81 -25.05
N ILE A 47 3.22 1.87 -24.25
CA ILE A 47 1.87 1.93 -23.64
C ILE A 47 1.85 2.82 -22.39
N LEU A 48 2.98 3.03 -21.72
CA LEU A 48 3.08 3.89 -20.53
C LEU A 48 3.27 5.39 -20.85
N LEU A 49 3.59 5.73 -22.10
CA LEU A 49 3.75 7.13 -22.55
C LEU A 49 2.48 8.01 -22.41
N PRO A 50 1.27 7.51 -22.71
CA PRO A 50 0.02 8.27 -22.52
C PRO A 50 -0.39 8.44 -21.04
N VAL A 51 0.07 7.57 -20.14
CA VAL A 51 -0.27 7.59 -18.70
C VAL A 51 0.26 8.85 -18.01
N VAL A 52 1.31 9.46 -18.56
CA VAL A 52 1.93 10.68 -18.02
C VAL A 52 1.12 11.96 -18.36
N SER A 53 0.24 11.92 -19.38
CA SER A 53 -0.36 13.14 -19.95
C SER A 53 -1.70 13.58 -19.36
N ILE A 54 -2.40 12.76 -18.57
CA ILE A 54 -3.81 13.03 -18.20
C ILE A 54 -3.96 13.70 -16.81
N VAL A 55 -2.88 13.83 -16.04
CA VAL A 55 -2.98 14.17 -14.60
C VAL A 55 -2.66 15.64 -14.26
N ALA A 56 -2.15 16.44 -15.21
CA ALA A 56 -1.59 17.76 -14.87
C ALA A 56 -2.63 18.81 -14.42
N ASP A 57 -3.82 18.86 -15.02
CA ASP A 57 -4.70 20.04 -14.90
C ASP A 57 -5.59 20.02 -13.64
N GLN A 58 -6.15 18.87 -13.25
CA GLN A 58 -7.00 18.78 -12.05
C GLN A 58 -6.18 18.83 -10.75
N GLN A 59 -4.93 18.37 -10.81
CA GLN A 59 -4.04 18.25 -9.66
C GLN A 59 -3.52 19.60 -9.15
N ALA A 60 -3.40 20.60 -10.03
CA ALA A 60 -3.00 21.96 -9.67
C ALA A 60 -4.08 22.69 -8.85
N VAL A 61 -5.36 22.49 -9.20
CA VAL A 61 -6.51 23.11 -8.51
C VAL A 61 -6.70 22.53 -7.12
N ASP A 62 -6.56 21.21 -6.97
CA ASP A 62 -6.72 20.55 -5.67
C ASP A 62 -5.55 20.84 -4.72
N ARG A 63 -4.32 20.91 -5.23
CA ARG A 63 -3.12 21.30 -4.46
C ARG A 63 -3.25 22.70 -3.85
N ALA A 64 -3.83 23.65 -4.59
CA ALA A 64 -3.98 25.02 -4.11
C ALA A 64 -5.02 25.16 -2.98
N ASN A 65 -5.96 24.21 -2.87
CA ASN A 65 -7.15 24.38 -2.04
C ASN A 65 -7.16 23.60 -0.72
N LEU A 66 -6.16 22.73 -0.47
CA LEU A 66 -6.05 21.89 0.73
C LEU A 66 -7.41 21.23 1.10
N VAL A 67 -8.08 20.69 0.08
CA VAL A 67 -9.50 20.30 0.19
C VAL A 67 -9.68 19.17 1.19
N ALA A 68 -8.72 18.25 1.31
CA ALA A 68 -8.82 17.13 2.22
C ALA A 68 -8.66 17.60 3.68
N PHE A 69 -7.74 18.53 3.96
CA PHE A 69 -7.58 19.12 5.29
C PHE A 69 -8.80 19.88 5.81
N LYS A 70 -9.60 20.46 4.91
CA LYS A 70 -10.87 21.12 5.29
C LYS A 70 -11.87 20.16 5.94
N GLN A 71 -11.72 18.85 5.75
CA GLN A 71 -12.53 17.84 6.42
C GLN A 71 -12.16 17.64 7.90
N TYR A 72 -10.99 18.16 8.33
CA TYR A 72 -10.43 18.01 9.67
C TYR A 72 -9.93 19.36 10.27
N PRO A 73 -10.81 20.36 10.50
CA PRO A 73 -10.44 21.70 10.95
C PRO A 73 -9.65 21.74 12.28
N THR A 74 -9.91 20.84 13.22
CA THR A 74 -9.15 20.76 14.49
C THR A 74 -7.70 20.35 14.23
N ALA A 75 -7.51 19.33 13.37
CA ALA A 75 -6.18 18.86 13.00
C ALA A 75 -5.42 19.90 12.14
N HIS A 76 -6.14 20.64 11.29
CA HIS A 76 -5.61 21.81 10.60
C HIS A 76 -5.09 22.87 11.58
N SER A 77 -5.89 23.20 12.59
CA SER A 77 -5.54 24.22 13.59
C SER A 77 -4.31 23.80 14.40
N LEU A 78 -4.29 22.55 14.89
CA LEU A 78 -3.11 21.95 15.53
C LEU A 78 -1.86 22.09 14.66
N LEU A 79 -1.97 21.75 13.37
CA LEU A 79 -0.84 21.82 12.46
C LEU A 79 -0.35 23.25 12.30
N VAL A 80 -1.24 24.21 12.01
CA VAL A 80 -0.88 25.63 11.87
C VAL A 80 -0.20 26.15 13.13
N GLU A 81 -0.76 25.88 14.31
CA GLU A 81 -0.15 26.27 15.58
C GLU A 81 1.22 25.61 15.80
N ALA A 82 1.35 24.32 15.48
CA ALA A 82 2.62 23.59 15.57
C ALA A 82 3.70 24.22 14.68
N MET A 83 3.34 24.79 13.53
CA MET A 83 4.28 25.47 12.64
C MET A 83 4.87 26.75 13.23
N ASP A 84 4.20 27.37 14.21
CA ASP A 84 4.66 28.59 14.88
C ASP A 84 5.45 28.30 16.17
N VAL A 85 5.48 27.04 16.62
CA VAL A 85 6.21 26.61 17.81
C VAL A 85 7.68 26.31 17.46
N LEU A 86 8.60 26.82 18.29
CA LEU A 86 10.03 26.52 18.16
C LEU A 86 10.30 25.01 18.34
N LEU A 87 11.38 24.50 17.72
CA LEU A 87 11.72 23.07 17.80
C LEU A 87 11.86 22.53 19.24
N PRO A 88 12.55 23.19 20.19
CA PRO A 88 12.70 22.63 21.54
C PRO A 88 11.38 22.36 22.29
N PRO A 89 10.38 23.26 22.30
CA PRO A 89 9.08 22.99 22.92
C PRO A 89 8.10 22.18 22.06
N LEU A 90 8.36 21.98 20.76
CA LEU A 90 7.40 21.38 19.83
C LEU A 90 6.86 20.01 20.28
N PRO A 91 7.69 19.03 20.73
CA PRO A 91 7.16 17.74 21.18
C PRO A 91 6.18 17.92 22.35
N ARG A 92 6.53 18.74 23.34
CA ARG A 92 5.66 19.01 24.48
C ARG A 92 4.34 19.63 24.03
N PHE A 93 4.40 20.65 23.17
CA PHE A 93 3.21 21.30 22.60
C PHE A 93 2.28 20.27 21.94
N LEU A 94 2.81 19.44 21.04
CA LEU A 94 2.06 18.43 20.32
C LEU A 94 1.36 17.46 21.28
N TRP A 95 2.06 16.93 22.28
CA TRP A 95 1.52 15.95 23.23
C TRP A 95 0.56 16.55 24.26
N THR A 96 0.61 17.86 24.49
CA THR A 96 -0.31 18.56 25.41
C THR A 96 -1.47 19.25 24.70
N PHE A 97 -1.57 19.15 23.37
CA PHE A 97 -2.67 19.75 22.63
C PHE A 97 -4.00 19.11 23.06
N GLU A 98 -4.87 19.91 23.68
CA GLU A 98 -6.16 19.44 24.17
C GLU A 98 -7.10 19.17 22.99
N ASN A 99 -7.41 17.89 22.76
CA ASN A 99 -8.47 17.53 21.85
C ASN A 99 -9.81 17.56 22.61
N ASP A 100 -10.80 18.24 22.04
CA ASP A 100 -12.15 18.20 22.57
C ASP A 100 -12.64 16.74 22.55
N THR A 101 -12.96 16.21 23.74
CA THR A 101 -13.40 14.82 23.95
C THR A 101 -14.68 14.47 23.18
N SER A 102 -15.40 15.46 22.65
CA SER A 102 -16.57 15.27 21.80
C SER A 102 -16.25 14.97 20.32
N THR A 103 -14.98 15.03 19.91
CA THR A 103 -14.57 14.80 18.52
C THR A 103 -14.69 13.34 18.10
N SER A 104 -14.93 13.10 16.81
CA SER A 104 -15.06 11.74 16.29
C SER A 104 -13.75 10.95 16.46
N SER A 105 -13.84 9.63 16.53
CA SER A 105 -12.67 8.74 16.62
C SER A 105 -11.62 9.04 15.54
N ASP A 106 -12.06 9.50 14.38
CA ASP A 106 -11.22 9.73 13.22
C ASP A 106 -10.39 11.01 13.38
N TYR A 107 -10.96 12.04 14.00
CA TYR A 107 -10.22 13.24 14.38
C TYR A 107 -9.15 12.92 15.40
N ALA A 108 -9.50 12.12 16.42
CA ALA A 108 -8.54 11.69 17.44
C ALA A 108 -7.39 10.87 16.81
N THR A 109 -7.70 9.98 15.88
CA THR A 109 -6.70 9.24 15.11
C THR A 109 -5.83 10.18 14.29
N PHE A 110 -6.43 11.14 13.57
CA PHE A 110 -5.67 12.02 12.70
C PHE A 110 -4.79 13.03 13.47
N ILE A 111 -5.24 13.53 14.61
CA ILE A 111 -4.42 14.32 15.54
C ILE A 111 -3.22 13.51 16.01
N LYS A 112 -3.42 12.23 16.39
CA LYS A 112 -2.32 11.33 16.75
C LYS A 112 -1.37 11.13 15.57
N ILE A 113 -1.87 10.95 14.35
CA ILE A 113 -1.05 10.86 13.14
C ILE A 113 -0.16 12.11 12.99
N ILE A 114 -0.69 13.32 13.18
CA ILE A 114 0.09 14.57 13.12
C ILE A 114 1.16 14.60 14.23
N GLN A 115 0.76 14.34 15.47
CA GLN A 115 1.67 14.29 16.61
C GLN A 115 2.82 13.33 16.32
N CYS A 116 2.48 12.10 15.91
CA CYS A 116 3.41 11.05 15.52
C CYS A 116 4.34 11.48 14.40
N VAL A 117 3.84 11.92 13.25
CA VAL A 117 4.68 12.31 12.11
C VAL A 117 5.64 13.45 12.46
N LEU A 118 5.19 14.43 13.26
CA LEU A 118 6.05 15.55 13.69
C LEU A 118 7.07 15.16 14.78
N THR A 119 6.83 14.09 15.53
CA THR A 119 7.75 13.66 16.61
C THR A 119 8.59 12.43 16.25
N ASP A 120 8.03 11.48 15.50
CA ASP A 120 8.59 10.19 15.07
C ASP A 120 7.67 9.45 14.06
N PHE A 121 8.09 9.39 12.78
CA PHE A 121 7.37 8.68 11.71
C PHE A 121 7.08 7.20 12.01
N TYR A 122 7.88 6.56 12.88
CA TYR A 122 7.74 5.13 13.22
C TYR A 122 6.37 4.80 13.84
N THR A 123 5.73 5.76 14.50
CA THR A 123 4.52 5.54 15.30
C THR A 123 3.20 5.63 14.52
N LEU A 124 3.24 6.00 13.23
CA LEU A 124 2.03 6.23 12.41
C LEU A 124 1.14 4.98 12.29
N GLY A 125 1.75 3.81 12.14
CA GLY A 125 1.01 2.56 11.96
C GLY A 125 0.34 2.07 13.23
N ASP A 126 1.05 2.17 14.35
CA ASP A 126 0.57 1.73 15.66
C ASP A 126 -0.67 2.52 16.11
N HIS A 127 -0.71 3.82 15.81
CA HIS A 127 -1.81 4.67 16.23
C HIS A 127 -3.01 4.67 15.28
N SER A 128 -2.79 4.54 13.96
CA SER A 128 -3.89 4.51 13.00
C SER A 128 -4.63 3.18 12.99
N GLN A 129 -3.93 2.07 13.28
CA GLN A 129 -4.40 0.69 13.07
C GLN A 129 -4.87 0.39 11.63
N LEU A 130 -4.67 1.33 10.69
CA LEU A 130 -5.06 1.19 9.30
C LEU A 130 -3.89 0.75 8.43
N LEU A 131 -2.66 1.13 8.80
CA LEU A 131 -1.48 0.88 8.00
C LEU A 131 -0.22 0.66 8.86
N GLY A 132 0.20 -0.59 9.09
CA GLY A 132 1.52 -0.91 9.60
C GLY A 132 2.58 -0.72 8.51
N PHE A 133 3.79 -0.28 8.86
CA PHE A 133 4.88 -0.08 7.91
C PHE A 133 6.03 -1.02 8.18
N GLN A 134 6.60 -1.56 7.12
CA GLN A 134 7.89 -2.23 7.18
C GLN A 134 8.77 -1.57 6.10
N TRP A 135 10.04 -1.38 6.43
CA TRP A 135 11.06 -0.83 5.55
C TRP A 135 12.20 -1.83 5.34
N CYS A 136 12.99 -1.56 4.31
CA CYS A 136 14.19 -2.25 3.84
C CYS A 136 13.92 -3.59 3.13
N GLU A 137 14.03 -3.56 1.80
CA GLU A 137 14.15 -4.71 0.89
C GLU A 137 13.18 -5.85 1.23
N ILE A 138 11.89 -5.55 1.23
CA ILE A 138 10.87 -6.51 1.63
C ILE A 138 10.43 -7.30 0.41
N PRO A 139 10.45 -8.64 0.46
CA PRO A 139 9.86 -9.45 -0.59
C PRO A 139 8.34 -9.32 -0.55
N THR A 140 7.73 -8.97 -1.68
CA THR A 140 6.27 -8.96 -1.79
C THR A 140 5.72 -10.36 -1.95
N GLU A 141 4.96 -10.85 -0.96
CA GLU A 141 4.17 -12.09 -1.08
C GLU A 141 3.21 -12.02 -2.26
N VAL A 142 2.66 -10.82 -2.51
CA VAL A 142 1.81 -10.53 -3.66
C VAL A 142 2.52 -10.95 -4.94
N HIS A 143 3.77 -10.55 -5.13
CA HIS A 143 4.56 -10.94 -6.31
C HIS A 143 4.70 -12.47 -6.43
N ALA A 144 4.91 -13.16 -5.31
CA ALA A 144 5.03 -14.61 -5.29
C ALA A 144 3.73 -15.33 -5.74
N GLU A 145 2.55 -14.75 -5.49
CA GLU A 145 1.28 -15.25 -6.02
C GLU A 145 1.14 -15.01 -7.52
N PHE A 146 1.60 -13.86 -8.04
CA PHE A 146 1.52 -13.55 -9.48
C PHE A 146 2.48 -14.37 -10.33
N ALA A 147 3.64 -14.72 -9.78
CA ALA A 147 4.71 -15.40 -10.49
C ALA A 147 4.51 -16.92 -10.63
N ILE A 148 3.40 -17.48 -10.11
CA ILE A 148 3.05 -18.87 -10.35
C ILE A 148 2.49 -18.99 -11.77
N ASP A 149 3.22 -19.69 -12.63
CA ASP A 149 2.71 -20.07 -13.93
C ASP A 149 1.56 -21.07 -13.74
N PRO A 150 0.33 -20.77 -14.21
CA PRO A 150 -0.83 -21.63 -13.99
C PRO A 150 -0.73 -22.98 -14.72
N THR A 151 0.16 -23.11 -15.70
CA THR A 151 0.36 -24.35 -16.46
C THR A 151 1.39 -25.26 -15.81
N THR A 152 2.44 -24.70 -15.20
CA THR A 152 3.54 -25.47 -14.60
C THR A 152 3.51 -25.50 -13.09
N TRP A 153 2.73 -24.62 -12.45
CA TRP A 153 2.70 -24.38 -11.00
C TRP A 153 4.08 -24.09 -10.41
N LYS A 154 5.04 -23.67 -11.24
CA LYS A 154 6.39 -23.27 -10.83
C LYS A 154 6.44 -21.75 -10.72
N ARG A 155 7.15 -21.26 -9.69
CA ARG A 155 7.57 -19.87 -9.64
C ARG A 155 8.72 -19.68 -10.62
N SER A 156 8.51 -18.88 -11.66
CA SER A 156 9.52 -18.65 -12.70
C SER A 156 10.36 -17.39 -12.47
N ILE A 157 10.07 -16.59 -11.44
CA ILE A 157 10.64 -15.25 -11.27
C ILE A 157 11.34 -15.13 -9.91
N SER A 158 12.48 -14.43 -9.90
CA SER A 158 13.20 -14.02 -8.69
C SER A 158 12.33 -13.13 -7.82
N ASN A 159 12.50 -13.20 -6.49
CA ASN A 159 11.80 -12.30 -5.58
C ASN A 159 12.06 -10.84 -5.98
N LYS A 160 10.98 -10.06 -6.12
CA LYS A 160 11.06 -8.61 -6.21
C LYS A 160 11.05 -8.04 -4.81
N PHE A 161 11.95 -7.09 -4.58
CA PHE A 161 12.09 -6.38 -3.31
C PHE A 161 11.67 -4.93 -3.48
N HIS A 162 10.92 -4.43 -2.50
CA HIS A 162 10.51 -3.04 -2.40
C HIS A 162 11.17 -2.40 -1.18
N ASP A 163 11.43 -1.10 -1.24
CA ASP A 163 12.06 -0.39 -0.12
C ASP A 163 11.16 -0.33 1.11
N GLY A 164 9.85 -0.34 0.91
CA GLY A 164 8.91 -0.56 1.98
C GLY A 164 7.51 -0.94 1.53
N LEU A 165 6.74 -1.44 2.49
CA LEU A 165 5.36 -1.87 2.31
C LEU A 165 4.51 -1.38 3.48
N GLY A 166 3.28 -0.96 3.17
CA GLY A 166 2.25 -0.66 4.15
C GLY A 166 1.20 -1.78 4.18
N TYR A 167 0.76 -2.20 5.36
CA TYR A 167 -0.14 -3.32 5.60
C TYR A 167 -1.38 -2.93 6.41
N ASP A 168 -2.55 -3.45 6.08
CA ASP A 168 -3.73 -3.27 6.94
C ASP A 168 -3.69 -4.12 8.22
N SER A 169 -4.70 -3.96 9.08
CA SER A 169 -4.86 -4.74 10.33
C SER A 169 -4.95 -6.26 10.14
N ASN A 170 -5.14 -6.74 8.91
CA ASN A 170 -5.15 -8.16 8.54
C ASN A 170 -3.83 -8.59 7.88
N ASN A 171 -2.76 -7.80 8.03
CA ASN A 171 -1.45 -8.00 7.42
C ASN A 171 -1.49 -8.06 5.89
N ARG A 172 -2.42 -7.34 5.25
CA ARG A 172 -2.51 -7.29 3.78
C ARG A 172 -1.86 -6.03 3.28
N SER A 173 -0.98 -6.16 2.30
CA SER A 173 -0.38 -4.99 1.65
C SER A 173 -1.46 -4.05 1.10
N ARG A 174 -1.27 -2.74 1.31
CA ARG A 174 -2.14 -1.63 0.86
C ARG A 174 -1.36 -0.49 0.23
N LEU A 175 -0.07 -0.38 0.51
CA LEU A 175 0.81 0.67 0.04
C LEU A 175 2.15 0.06 -0.37
N ILE A 176 2.67 0.47 -1.52
CA ILE A 176 4.07 0.23 -1.93
C ILE A 176 4.88 1.49 -1.69
N MET A 177 6.12 1.37 -1.22
CA MET A 177 7.03 2.50 -1.03
C MET A 177 8.37 2.22 -1.75
N GLU A 178 8.84 3.21 -2.49
CA GLU A 178 10.15 3.21 -3.18
C GLU A 178 10.87 4.53 -2.88
N GLY A 179 12.17 4.46 -2.62
CA GLY A 179 13.04 5.59 -2.38
C GLY A 179 14.12 5.66 -3.45
N SER A 180 14.04 6.68 -4.30
CA SER A 180 15.05 6.97 -5.31
C SER A 180 16.02 8.03 -4.80
N SER A 181 17.28 7.66 -4.68
CA SER A 181 18.42 8.52 -4.30
C SER A 181 18.37 9.16 -2.90
N THR A 182 19.53 9.48 -2.35
CA THR A 182 19.65 10.16 -1.06
C THR A 182 19.48 11.68 -1.21
N TYR A 183 19.25 12.38 -0.10
CA TYR A 183 19.14 13.85 -0.11
C TYR A 183 20.47 14.56 -0.41
N THR A 184 21.61 13.89 -0.19
CA THR A 184 22.96 14.49 -0.35
C THR A 184 23.49 14.37 -1.77
N ASP A 185 22.99 13.39 -2.52
CA ASP A 185 23.51 13.08 -3.84
C ASP A 185 22.73 13.83 -4.91
N LYS A 186 23.40 14.17 -6.01
CA LYS A 186 22.72 14.65 -7.20
C LYS A 186 21.78 13.55 -7.68
N GLU A 187 20.52 13.89 -7.91
CA GLU A 187 19.51 12.96 -8.42
C GLU A 187 20.05 12.16 -9.61
N ASN A 188 19.98 10.84 -9.50
CA ASN A 188 20.19 9.96 -10.64
C ASN A 188 18.84 9.78 -11.35
N VAL A 189 18.63 10.59 -12.39
CA VAL A 189 17.38 10.63 -13.16
C VAL A 189 17.03 9.26 -13.72
N GLN A 190 18.00 8.51 -14.25
CA GLN A 190 17.76 7.19 -14.81
C GLN A 190 17.27 6.21 -13.73
N HIS A 191 17.95 6.19 -12.59
CA HIS A 191 17.55 5.34 -11.48
C HIS A 191 16.14 5.68 -10.97
N SER A 192 15.83 6.97 -10.84
CA SER A 192 14.50 7.43 -10.42
C SER A 192 13.41 7.04 -11.41
N GLN A 193 13.70 7.06 -12.72
CA GLN A 193 12.78 6.55 -13.74
C GLN A 193 12.56 5.05 -13.62
N ASP A 194 13.62 4.27 -13.42
CA ASP A 194 13.54 2.82 -13.25
C ASP A 194 12.72 2.45 -12.01
N ASP A 195 12.92 3.16 -10.89
CA ASP A 195 12.15 2.99 -9.66
C ASP A 195 10.68 3.41 -9.83
N THR A 196 10.41 4.45 -10.63
CA THR A 196 9.04 4.86 -10.97
C THR A 196 8.32 3.73 -11.69
N ILE A 197 8.97 3.13 -12.71
CA ILE A 197 8.41 2.00 -13.47
C ILE A 197 8.20 0.80 -12.55
N LYS A 198 9.18 0.49 -11.67
CA LYS A 198 9.08 -0.55 -10.66
C LYS A 198 7.87 -0.33 -9.74
N SER A 199 7.67 0.88 -9.25
CA SER A 199 6.54 1.29 -8.41
C SER A 199 5.19 1.13 -9.12
N ILE A 200 5.09 1.54 -10.40
CA ILE A 200 3.89 1.34 -11.22
C ILE A 200 3.58 -0.15 -11.35
N HIS A 201 4.55 -0.99 -11.72
CA HIS A 201 4.36 -2.42 -11.82
C HIS A 201 3.90 -3.05 -10.49
N ALA A 202 4.55 -2.68 -9.39
CA ALA A 202 4.20 -3.16 -8.06
C ALA A 202 2.77 -2.75 -7.67
N SER A 203 2.36 -1.53 -8.00
CA SER A 203 1.01 -1.04 -7.73
C SER A 203 -0.06 -1.78 -8.54
N ILE A 204 0.22 -2.17 -9.80
CA ILE A 204 -0.67 -2.99 -10.62
C ILE A 204 -0.80 -4.40 -10.03
N GLU A 205 0.32 -5.03 -9.68
CA GLU A 205 0.33 -6.34 -9.01
C GLU A 205 -0.47 -6.28 -7.69
N LEU A 206 -0.28 -5.21 -6.90
CA LEU A 206 -1.04 -4.99 -5.69
C LEU A 206 -2.54 -4.86 -5.97
N LEU A 207 -2.94 -4.04 -6.94
CA LEU A 207 -4.36 -3.86 -7.32
C LEU A 207 -5.00 -5.17 -7.75
N ASP A 208 -4.36 -5.93 -8.63
CA ASP A 208 -4.88 -7.21 -9.09
C ASP A 208 -5.05 -8.20 -7.93
N SER A 209 -4.17 -8.16 -6.91
CA SER A 209 -4.32 -8.97 -5.70
C SER A 209 -5.57 -8.59 -4.90
N LEU A 210 -5.89 -7.29 -4.84
CA LEU A 210 -7.10 -6.79 -4.20
C LEU A 210 -8.34 -7.22 -4.99
N VAL A 211 -8.33 -7.05 -6.31
CA VAL A 211 -9.42 -7.47 -7.20
C VAL A 211 -9.73 -8.95 -7.07
N ARG A 212 -8.70 -9.81 -7.03
CA ARG A 212 -8.88 -11.27 -6.85
C ARG A 212 -9.50 -11.68 -5.51
N ARG A 213 -9.48 -10.81 -4.50
CA ARG A 213 -10.18 -11.06 -3.22
C ARG A 213 -11.67 -10.68 -3.29
N HIS A 214 -12.09 -10.02 -4.36
CA HIS A 214 -13.44 -9.52 -4.57
C HIS A 214 -14.06 -10.06 -5.87
N LEU A 215 -13.83 -11.34 -6.21
CA LEU A 215 -14.33 -11.96 -7.45
C LEU A 215 -15.86 -11.93 -7.62
N SER A 216 -16.62 -11.74 -6.53
CA SER A 216 -18.08 -11.61 -6.56
C SER A 216 -18.57 -10.18 -6.78
N ALA A 217 -17.67 -9.18 -6.75
CA ALA A 217 -18.04 -7.79 -6.98
C ALA A 217 -18.27 -7.52 -8.48
N SER A 218 -19.15 -6.55 -8.79
CA SER A 218 -19.33 -6.12 -10.17
C SER A 218 -18.08 -5.40 -10.67
N PHE A 219 -17.86 -5.39 -11.99
CA PHE A 219 -16.74 -4.65 -12.59
C PHE A 219 -16.73 -3.18 -12.17
N ALA A 220 -17.89 -2.52 -12.18
CA ALA A 220 -18.03 -1.14 -11.70
C ALA A 220 -17.58 -0.96 -10.24
N SER A 221 -17.81 -1.95 -9.36
CA SER A 221 -17.33 -1.91 -7.98
C SER A 221 -15.82 -2.15 -7.90
N LEU A 222 -15.27 -3.01 -8.76
CA LEU A 222 -13.84 -3.27 -8.84
C LEU A 222 -13.06 -2.04 -9.34
N CYS A 223 -13.63 -1.24 -10.23
CA CYS A 223 -13.05 0.04 -10.68
C CYS A 223 -12.91 1.08 -9.54
N LEU A 224 -13.66 0.94 -8.45
CA LEU A 224 -13.52 1.81 -7.27
C LEU A 224 -12.35 1.40 -6.37
N ILE A 225 -11.82 0.18 -6.53
CA ILE A 225 -10.65 -0.29 -5.77
C ILE A 225 -9.40 0.41 -6.33
N LYS A 226 -8.58 0.93 -5.43
CA LYS A 226 -7.28 1.54 -5.76
C LYS A 226 -6.18 0.84 -4.98
N SER A 227 -5.02 0.65 -5.60
CA SER A 227 -3.77 0.48 -4.87
C SER A 227 -3.05 1.82 -4.76
N PHE A 228 -2.20 1.96 -3.75
CA PHE A 228 -1.43 3.19 -3.51
C PHE A 228 0.05 2.89 -3.64
N SER A 229 0.80 3.84 -4.17
CA SER A 229 2.26 3.84 -4.12
C SER A 229 2.81 5.19 -3.68
N LEU A 230 3.89 5.15 -2.92
CA LEU A 230 4.62 6.29 -2.42
C LEU A 230 6.04 6.22 -2.98
N GLN A 231 6.48 7.29 -3.64
CA GLN A 231 7.83 7.41 -4.15
C GLN A 231 8.50 8.62 -3.52
N CYS A 232 9.67 8.42 -2.92
CA CYS A 232 10.52 9.51 -2.45
C CYS A 232 11.67 9.70 -3.44
N VAL A 233 11.81 10.88 -4.04
CA VAL A 233 12.95 11.24 -4.89
C VAL A 233 13.66 12.42 -4.26
N CYS A 234 14.87 12.19 -3.75
CA CYS A 234 15.63 13.16 -2.95
C CYS A 234 14.82 13.65 -1.73
N THR A 235 14.23 14.85 -1.82
CA THR A 235 13.39 15.46 -0.77
C THR A 235 11.93 15.57 -1.19
N SER A 236 11.57 15.15 -2.40
CA SER A 236 10.18 15.18 -2.85
C SER A 236 9.52 13.83 -2.61
N VAL A 237 8.35 13.83 -1.97
CA VAL A 237 7.52 12.65 -1.82
C VAL A 237 6.30 12.75 -2.73
N THR A 238 5.98 11.67 -3.41
CA THR A 238 4.89 11.57 -4.36
C THR A 238 3.99 10.39 -4.02
N LEU A 239 2.70 10.66 -3.82
CA LEU A 239 1.67 9.65 -3.67
C LEU A 239 0.96 9.48 -5.02
N SER A 240 0.82 8.23 -5.45
CA SER A 240 0.12 7.81 -6.65
C SER A 240 -0.92 6.74 -6.33
N THR A 241 -1.91 6.61 -7.22
CA THR A 241 -2.94 5.58 -7.17
C THR A 241 -3.00 4.80 -8.46
N THR A 242 -3.30 3.50 -8.37
CA THR A 242 -3.59 2.64 -9.53
C THR A 242 -4.98 2.03 -9.39
N SER A 243 -5.77 2.07 -10.47
CA SER A 243 -7.15 1.53 -10.53
C SER A 243 -7.42 0.88 -11.88
N LEU A 244 -8.53 0.14 -12.00
CA LEU A 244 -8.98 -0.41 -13.28
C LEU A 244 -9.63 0.70 -14.12
N ASP A 245 -9.41 0.67 -15.43
CA ASP A 245 -10.08 1.58 -16.36
C ASP A 245 -11.56 1.17 -16.52
N PRO A 246 -12.54 2.04 -16.20
CA PRO A 246 -13.96 1.73 -16.39
C PRO A 246 -14.37 1.60 -17.87
N GLU A 247 -13.62 2.20 -18.79
CA GLU A 247 -13.93 2.22 -20.23
C GLU A 247 -13.21 1.11 -21.02
N ASP A 248 -12.13 0.54 -20.47
CA ASP A 248 -11.36 -0.53 -21.11
C ASP A 248 -11.04 -1.68 -20.13
N ALA A 249 -11.79 -2.77 -20.26
CA ALA A 249 -11.66 -3.95 -19.41
C ALA A 249 -10.31 -4.66 -19.63
N GLY A 250 -9.37 -4.40 -18.72
CA GLY A 250 -8.00 -4.93 -18.75
C GLY A 250 -6.93 -3.86 -18.81
N ALA A 251 -7.32 -2.59 -18.97
CA ALA A 251 -6.44 -1.45 -18.79
C ALA A 251 -6.41 -0.97 -17.33
N TYR A 252 -5.33 -0.27 -17.00
CA TYR A 252 -5.10 0.32 -15.69
C TYR A 252 -4.90 1.82 -15.83
N ILE A 253 -5.43 2.57 -14.87
CA ILE A 253 -5.18 3.99 -14.72
C ILE A 253 -4.22 4.16 -13.54
N HIS A 254 -2.99 4.60 -13.82
CA HIS A 254 -2.04 5.04 -12.81
C HIS A 254 -1.99 6.57 -12.81
N ALA A 255 -2.19 7.19 -11.66
CA ALA A 255 -2.22 8.64 -11.55
C ALA A 255 -1.49 9.11 -10.30
N GLN A 256 -0.67 10.15 -10.46
CA GLN A 256 -0.14 10.92 -9.34
C GLN A 256 -1.30 11.68 -8.69
N VAL A 257 -1.46 11.58 -7.38
CA VAL A 257 -2.56 12.26 -6.68
C VAL A 257 -2.07 13.45 -5.87
N ARG A 258 -0.93 13.33 -5.20
CA ARG A 258 -0.33 14.37 -4.38
C ARG A 258 1.18 14.26 -4.44
N SER A 259 1.85 15.39 -4.25
CA SER A 259 3.29 15.41 -4.01
C SER A 259 3.64 16.61 -3.14
N ALA A 260 4.68 16.48 -2.34
CA ALA A 260 5.12 17.48 -1.38
C ALA A 260 6.63 17.37 -1.17
N ASP A 261 7.25 18.48 -0.80
CA ASP A 261 8.66 18.48 -0.43
C ASP A 261 8.80 18.28 1.08
N ILE A 262 9.63 17.33 1.47
CA ILE A 262 10.00 17.03 2.85
C ILE A 262 10.90 18.17 3.32
N PRO A 263 10.50 18.91 4.37
CA PRO A 263 11.28 20.03 4.85
C PRO A 263 12.54 19.54 5.58
N ILE A 264 13.70 19.81 4.97
CA ILE A 264 15.01 19.47 5.52
C ILE A 264 15.57 20.50 6.52
N ASN A 265 14.90 21.63 6.70
CA ASN A 265 15.30 22.67 7.65
C ASN A 265 14.10 23.45 8.19
N TYR A 266 14.33 24.23 9.25
CA TYR A 266 13.27 24.97 9.94
C TYR A 266 12.58 26.01 9.05
N ASN A 267 13.29 26.59 8.08
CA ASN A 267 12.71 27.62 7.21
C ASN A 267 11.76 27.03 6.18
N SER A 268 11.96 25.77 5.78
CA SER A 268 11.05 25.06 4.87
C SER A 268 9.89 24.37 5.59
N ARG A 269 9.78 24.50 6.93
CA ARG A 269 8.78 23.76 7.72
C ARG A 269 7.36 23.89 7.16
N ALA A 270 6.96 25.04 6.63
CA ALA A 270 5.63 25.25 6.02
C ALA A 270 5.21 24.15 5.02
N SER A 271 6.18 23.51 4.34
CA SER A 271 5.96 22.37 3.44
C SER A 271 5.39 21.12 4.13
N TRP A 272 5.50 20.99 5.46
CA TRP A 272 4.80 19.95 6.23
C TRP A 272 3.30 19.95 5.96
N THR A 273 2.69 21.11 5.69
CA THR A 273 1.26 21.20 5.33
C THR A 273 0.92 20.34 4.12
N ALA A 274 1.77 20.35 3.10
CA ALA A 274 1.57 19.54 1.89
C ALA A 274 1.81 18.04 2.17
N ILE A 275 2.77 17.70 3.05
CA ILE A 275 2.99 16.32 3.51
C ILE A 275 1.75 15.80 4.23
N PHE A 276 1.19 16.59 5.14
CA PHE A 276 0.00 16.19 5.86
C PHE A 276 -1.21 16.06 4.94
N GLU A 277 -1.42 16.98 3.99
CA GLU A 277 -2.51 16.86 3.01
C GLU A 277 -2.41 15.55 2.22
N LEU A 278 -1.19 15.15 1.84
CA LEU A 278 -0.93 13.86 1.22
C LEU A 278 -1.34 12.70 2.14
N LEU A 279 -0.97 12.74 3.42
CA LEU A 279 -1.33 11.71 4.40
C LEU A 279 -2.85 11.65 4.67
N VAL A 280 -3.54 12.79 4.74
CA VAL A 280 -5.01 12.85 4.86
C VAL A 280 -5.67 12.19 3.67
N TYR A 281 -5.20 12.51 2.46
CA TYR A 281 -5.74 11.92 1.25
C TYR A 281 -5.59 10.39 1.27
N LEU A 282 -4.39 9.89 1.62
CA LEU A 282 -4.13 8.46 1.74
C LEU A 282 -5.05 7.82 2.80
N PHE A 283 -5.12 8.39 4.00
CA PHE A 283 -5.93 7.90 5.10
C PHE A 283 -7.42 7.83 4.73
N THR A 284 -7.96 8.92 4.18
CA THR A 284 -9.38 9.00 3.78
C THR A 284 -9.69 7.98 2.70
N SER A 285 -8.82 7.85 1.69
CA SER A 285 -9.00 6.89 0.61
C SER A 285 -8.93 5.44 1.08
N LEU A 286 -8.03 5.11 2.00
CA LEU A 286 -7.94 3.77 2.61
C LEU A 286 -9.20 3.44 3.41
N ARG A 287 -9.76 4.40 4.15
CA ARG A 287 -11.00 4.19 4.92
C ARG A 287 -12.21 3.96 4.04
N GLU A 288 -12.36 4.74 2.97
CA GLU A 288 -13.41 4.53 1.98
C GLU A 288 -13.35 3.10 1.43
N GLN A 289 -12.15 2.59 1.11
CA GLN A 289 -11.94 1.21 0.65
C GLN A 289 -12.33 0.14 1.66
N VAL A 290 -12.21 0.39 2.97
CA VAL A 290 -12.68 -0.55 3.99
C VAL A 290 -14.20 -0.58 4.07
N SER A 291 -14.89 0.49 3.69
CA SER A 291 -16.35 0.61 3.72
C SER A 291 -17.06 -0.10 2.54
N TYR A 292 -16.46 -0.10 1.34
CA TYR A 292 -17.08 -0.67 0.13
C TYR A 292 -17.41 -2.18 0.18
N PRO A 293 -16.57 -3.07 0.76
CA PRO A 293 -16.83 -4.51 0.79
C PRO A 293 -18.17 -4.88 1.45
N THR A 294 -18.65 -4.06 2.39
CA THR A 294 -19.92 -4.30 3.08
C THR A 294 -21.14 -3.83 2.27
N MET A 295 -20.99 -2.83 1.39
CA MET A 295 -22.09 -2.35 0.55
C MET A 295 -22.45 -3.30 -0.60
N CYS A 296 -21.47 -3.93 -1.26
CA CYS A 296 -21.76 -4.87 -2.36
C CYS A 296 -22.53 -6.11 -1.90
N VAL A 297 -22.26 -6.61 -0.68
CA VAL A 297 -23.01 -7.75 -0.12
C VAL A 297 -24.47 -7.37 0.15
N ARG A 298 -24.75 -6.13 0.59
CA ARG A 298 -26.12 -5.67 0.85
C ARG A 298 -26.96 -5.49 -0.41
N ILE A 299 -26.36 -5.00 -1.50
CA ILE A 299 -27.09 -4.84 -2.77
C ILE A 299 -27.48 -6.21 -3.34
N ILE A 300 -26.58 -7.20 -3.29
CA ILE A 300 -26.88 -8.56 -3.76
C ILE A 300 -27.94 -9.25 -2.89
N GLN A 301 -27.91 -9.05 -1.56
CA GLN A 301 -28.96 -9.59 -0.67
C GLN A 301 -30.32 -8.92 -0.87
N SER A 302 -30.36 -7.63 -1.21
CA SER A 302 -31.62 -6.92 -1.50
C SER A 302 -32.30 -7.37 -2.80
N ILE A 303 -31.53 -7.89 -3.77
CA ILE A 303 -32.05 -8.40 -5.05
C ILE A 303 -32.55 -9.85 -4.90
N SER A 304 -31.98 -10.63 -3.98
CA SER A 304 -32.37 -12.03 -3.75
C SER A 304 -33.60 -12.23 -2.85
N PHE A 305 -34.14 -11.18 -2.22
CA PHE A 305 -35.36 -11.25 -1.39
C PHE A 305 -36.65 -10.78 -2.09
N ASN A 306 -36.60 -10.49 -3.39
CA ASN A 306 -37.77 -10.12 -4.22
C ASN A 306 -38.07 -11.18 -5.30
N LYS A 307 -37.88 -12.46 -4.99
CA LYS A 307 -38.38 -13.58 -5.79
C LYS A 307 -39.10 -14.59 -4.92
#